data_AF-A0A947F6I7-F1
#
_entry.id   AF-A0A947F6I7-F1
#
_cell.length_a   1.000
_cell.length_b   1.000
_cell.length_c   1.000
_cell.angle_alpha   90.00
_cell.angle_beta   90.00
_cell.angle_gamma   90.00
#
_symmetry.space_group_name_H-M   'P 1'
#
loop_
_entity.id
_entity.type
_entity.pdbx_description
1 polymer ?
#
loop_
_entity_poly.entity_id
_entity_poly.type
_entity_poly.pdbx_seq_one_letter_code
_entity_poly.pdbx_strand_id
1 'polypeptide(L)'
;MNKQIDKIVVLGLGKVGHLVAHLLQKTGFKITGADQSNSNLHPFPTQALDITEYESLAAMLSSHDAVISCLPYHFNISVAQCAAAHGKHYFDLTEDVATTKKIQTLSVNSSFVMAPQCGLAPGFISIVGADLARKFKTIRSIKLRVGALPKHPTGLLGYAFNWSPEGVVNEYLNDCEVIEDGVRKWVSPLEWLETIVIDGVQLEAFTTSGGLGTMCDTFEGKVENLDYKSIRYPGHAKLMNFFLHELLMREDRT
;
A
#
# COMPACT_ATOMS: atom_id res chain seq x y z
N MET A 1 24.14 -20.51 -7.81
CA MET A 1 22.76 -21.04 -7.75
C MET A 1 21.82 -19.85 -7.63
N ASN A 2 20.97 -19.60 -8.63
CA ASN A 2 19.86 -18.66 -8.43
C ASN A 2 18.95 -19.27 -7.37
N LYS A 3 18.90 -18.69 -6.17
CA LYS A 3 17.93 -19.11 -5.16
C LYS A 3 16.54 -18.74 -5.68
N GLN A 4 15.75 -19.75 -6.03
CA GLN A 4 14.36 -19.58 -6.41
C GLN A 4 13.54 -19.44 -5.13
N ILE A 5 12.63 -18.46 -5.08
CA ILE A 5 11.66 -18.33 -4.00
C ILE A 5 10.67 -19.50 -4.09
N ASP A 6 10.57 -20.34 -3.06
CA ASP A 6 9.63 -21.47 -3.00
C ASP A 6 8.79 -21.44 -1.72
N LYS A 7 9.44 -21.19 -0.57
CA LYS A 7 8.79 -21.10 0.74
C LYS A 7 8.53 -19.66 1.14
N ILE A 8 7.27 -19.32 1.35
CA ILE A 8 6.83 -17.97 1.68
C ILE A 8 6.06 -17.98 2.99
N VAL A 9 6.42 -17.07 3.90
CA VAL A 9 5.60 -16.76 5.06
C VAL A 9 4.76 -15.50 4.78
N VAL A 10 3.47 -15.55 5.12
CA VAL A 10 2.56 -14.41 5.06
C VAL A 10 2.21 -13.99 6.49
N LEU A 11 2.56 -12.76 6.86
CA LEU A 11 2.31 -12.19 8.19
C LEU A 11 1.02 -11.38 8.19
N GLY A 12 0.14 -11.63 9.16
CA GLY A 12 -1.19 -11.02 9.27
C GLY A 12 -2.21 -11.74 8.40
N LEU A 13 -3.17 -12.43 9.02
CA LEU A 13 -4.17 -13.27 8.35
C LEU A 13 -5.58 -12.66 8.37
N GLY A 14 -5.65 -11.32 8.40
CA GLY A 14 -6.86 -10.58 8.05
C GLY A 14 -7.33 -10.86 6.61
N LYS A 15 -8.40 -10.19 6.17
CA LYS A 15 -9.04 -10.45 4.86
C LYS A 15 -8.04 -10.48 3.69
N VAL A 16 -7.10 -9.53 3.66
CA VAL A 16 -6.11 -9.39 2.59
C VAL A 16 -5.04 -10.46 2.69
N GLY A 17 -4.40 -10.64 3.85
CA GLY A 17 -3.33 -11.62 4.02
C GLY A 17 -3.79 -13.06 3.83
N HIS A 18 -5.01 -13.40 4.26
CA HIS A 18 -5.62 -14.69 3.95
C HIS A 18 -5.73 -14.92 2.43
N LEU A 19 -6.21 -13.91 1.69
CA LEU A 19 -6.35 -14.01 0.24
C LEU A 19 -4.98 -14.15 -0.47
N VAL A 20 -3.98 -13.37 -0.04
CA VAL A 20 -2.60 -13.46 -0.55
C VAL A 20 -2.05 -14.86 -0.36
N ALA A 21 -2.11 -15.39 0.87
CA ALA A 21 -1.64 -16.73 1.21
C ALA A 21 -2.36 -17.81 0.37
N HIS A 22 -3.68 -17.72 0.24
CA HIS A 22 -4.48 -18.67 -0.54
C HIS A 22 -4.15 -18.66 -2.04
N LEU A 23 -4.00 -17.48 -2.63
CA LEU A 23 -3.67 -17.35 -4.05
C LEU A 23 -2.26 -17.86 -4.35
N LEU A 24 -1.28 -17.58 -3.49
CA LEU A 24 0.09 -18.09 -3.66
C LEU A 24 0.17 -19.61 -3.49
N GLN A 25 -0.58 -20.17 -2.55
CA GLN A 25 -0.68 -21.63 -2.41
C GLN A 25 -1.22 -22.26 -3.70
N LYS A 26 -2.27 -21.66 -4.29
CA LYS A 26 -2.88 -22.15 -5.55
C LYS A 26 -1.94 -22.04 -6.76
N THR A 27 -0.96 -21.15 -6.74
CA THR A 27 0.05 -21.03 -7.80
C THR A 27 1.28 -21.91 -7.56
N GLY A 28 1.31 -22.69 -6.47
CA GLY A 28 2.30 -23.73 -6.21
C GLY A 28 3.36 -23.39 -5.17
N PHE A 29 3.31 -22.22 -4.54
CA PHE A 29 4.24 -21.87 -3.45
C PHE A 29 3.92 -22.64 -2.16
N LYS A 30 4.95 -22.91 -1.36
CA LYS A 30 4.79 -23.48 -0.02
C LYS A 30 4.55 -22.36 0.98
N ILE A 31 3.30 -22.25 1.44
CA ILE A 31 2.85 -21.15 2.29
C ILE A 31 2.76 -21.56 3.75
N THR A 32 3.27 -20.69 4.62
CA THR A 32 2.96 -20.65 6.05
C THR A 32 2.30 -19.31 6.36
N GLY A 33 1.09 -19.32 6.91
CA GLY A 33 0.47 -18.12 7.46
C GLY A 33 0.90 -17.89 8.91
N ALA A 34 1.09 -16.65 9.33
CA ALA A 34 1.34 -16.33 10.73
C ALA A 34 0.52 -15.12 11.18
N ASP A 35 -0.06 -15.24 12.37
CA ASP A 35 -0.84 -14.19 13.03
C ASP A 35 -0.66 -14.29 14.55
N GLN A 36 -1.11 -13.29 15.30
CA GLN A 36 -0.97 -13.26 16.77
C GLN A 36 -1.64 -14.48 17.44
N SER A 37 -2.71 -14.99 16.83
CA SER A 37 -3.38 -16.22 17.27
C SER A 37 -3.40 -17.25 16.16
N ASN A 38 -3.25 -18.52 16.52
CA ASN A 38 -3.34 -19.60 15.54
C ASN A 38 -4.81 -19.90 15.21
N SER A 39 -5.12 -20.05 13.92
CA SER A 39 -6.45 -20.38 13.43
C SER A 39 -6.37 -21.51 12.41
N ASN A 40 -7.02 -22.65 12.70
CA ASN A 40 -7.10 -23.77 11.76
C ASN A 40 -8.19 -23.58 10.69
N LEU A 41 -8.68 -22.36 10.48
CA LEU A 41 -9.75 -22.05 9.52
C LEU A 41 -9.21 -21.81 8.09
N HIS A 42 -7.89 -21.84 7.91
CA HIS A 42 -7.25 -21.56 6.63
C HIS A 42 -6.87 -22.84 5.88
N PRO A 43 -6.88 -22.84 4.53
CA PRO A 43 -6.52 -24.00 3.70
C PRO A 43 -5.00 -24.26 3.61
N PHE A 44 -4.19 -23.52 4.37
CA PHE A 44 -2.74 -23.59 4.41
C PHE A 44 -2.26 -23.67 5.88
N PRO A 45 -1.06 -24.20 6.15
CA PRO A 45 -0.49 -24.23 7.50
C PRO A 45 -0.41 -22.85 8.12
N THR A 46 -0.75 -22.75 9.41
CA THR A 46 -0.66 -21.51 10.18
C THR A 46 0.07 -21.69 11.50
N GLN A 47 0.66 -20.61 11.99
CA GLN A 47 1.39 -20.57 13.25
C GLN A 47 1.06 -19.28 14.02
N ALA A 48 0.94 -19.37 15.35
CA ALA A 48 0.91 -18.18 16.19
C ALA A 48 2.29 -17.54 16.24
N LEU A 49 2.38 -16.23 15.99
CA LEU A 49 3.61 -15.46 16.05
C LEU A 49 3.31 -14.05 16.56
N ASP A 50 4.02 -13.65 17.62
CA ASP A 50 4.16 -12.24 17.96
C ASP A 50 5.35 -11.66 17.18
N ILE A 51 5.06 -10.72 16.29
CA ILE A 51 6.07 -10.09 15.43
C ILE A 51 6.94 -9.07 16.17
N THR A 52 6.58 -8.70 17.40
CA THR A 52 7.40 -7.83 18.27
C THR A 52 8.54 -8.60 18.92
N GLU A 53 8.44 -9.92 18.98
CA GLU A 53 9.51 -10.82 19.42
C GLU A 53 10.47 -11.12 18.26
N TYR A 54 11.58 -10.37 18.20
CA TYR A 54 12.56 -10.47 17.12
C TYR A 54 13.07 -11.91 16.90
N GLU A 55 13.39 -12.64 17.97
CA GLU A 55 13.91 -14.01 17.87
C GLU A 55 12.89 -14.98 17.28
N SER A 56 11.62 -14.84 17.66
CA SER A 56 10.51 -15.64 17.12
C SER A 56 10.32 -15.37 15.62
N LEU A 57 10.36 -14.10 15.21
CA LEU A 57 10.31 -13.70 13.80
C LEU A 57 11.53 -14.22 13.02
N ALA A 58 12.73 -14.04 13.54
CA ALA A 58 13.97 -14.51 12.93
C ALA A 58 13.98 -16.03 12.73
N ALA A 59 13.56 -16.78 13.74
CA ALA A 59 13.42 -18.23 13.67
C ALA A 59 12.45 -18.65 12.56
N MET A 60 11.29 -17.98 12.44
CA MET A 60 10.35 -18.24 11.37
C MET A 60 10.97 -17.94 9.99
N LEU A 61 11.58 -16.77 9.81
CA LEU A 61 12.20 -16.36 8.56
C LEU A 61 13.36 -17.27 8.14
N SER A 62 14.08 -17.87 9.09
CA SER A 62 15.22 -18.76 8.81
C SER A 62 14.82 -19.93 7.88
N SER A 63 13.60 -20.44 8.04
CA SER A 63 13.06 -21.61 7.32
C SER A 63 12.32 -21.29 6.01
N HIS A 64 12.19 -19.99 5.68
CA HIS A 64 11.49 -19.49 4.48
C HIS A 64 12.47 -18.75 3.55
N ASP A 65 12.08 -18.56 2.29
CA ASP A 65 12.86 -17.80 1.30
C ASP A 65 12.41 -16.34 1.25
N ALA A 66 11.10 -16.10 1.45
CA ALA A 66 10.49 -14.78 1.40
C ALA A 66 9.47 -14.57 2.52
N VAL A 67 9.23 -13.30 2.85
CA VAL A 67 8.14 -12.83 3.71
C VAL A 67 7.27 -11.83 2.97
N ILE A 68 5.96 -11.95 3.16
CA ILE A 68 4.98 -10.96 2.74
C ILE A 68 4.31 -10.40 3.99
N SER A 69 4.48 -9.09 4.23
CA SER A 69 3.83 -8.39 5.33
C SER A 69 2.45 -7.89 4.89
N CYS A 70 1.40 -8.42 5.49
CA CYS A 70 0.02 -7.92 5.40
C CYS A 70 -0.43 -7.31 6.74
N LEU A 71 0.53 -6.79 7.52
CA LEU A 71 0.35 -6.16 8.82
C LEU A 71 0.03 -4.66 8.67
N PRO A 72 -0.42 -3.99 9.75
CA PRO A 72 -0.37 -2.53 9.85
C PRO A 72 1.02 -1.97 9.51
N TYR A 73 1.06 -0.84 8.81
CA TYR A 73 2.28 -0.29 8.21
C TYR A 73 3.42 -0.07 9.23
N HIS A 74 3.09 0.25 10.48
CA HIS A 74 4.09 0.54 11.52
C HIS A 74 4.94 -0.68 11.91
N PHE A 75 4.51 -1.91 11.60
CA PHE A 75 5.31 -3.12 11.82
C PHE A 75 6.29 -3.41 10.67
N ASN A 76 6.08 -2.85 9.49
CA ASN A 76 6.80 -3.24 8.28
C ASN A 76 8.30 -2.96 8.35
N ILE A 77 8.72 -1.87 9.00
CA ILE A 77 10.13 -1.54 9.14
C ILE A 77 10.88 -2.64 9.89
N SER A 78 10.35 -3.08 11.05
CA SER A 78 10.97 -4.13 11.88
C SER A 78 11.04 -5.46 11.12
N VAL A 79 9.97 -5.83 10.41
CA VAL A 79 9.94 -7.05 9.59
C VAL A 79 10.95 -6.97 8.45
N ALA A 80 11.01 -5.84 7.74
CA ALA A 80 11.95 -5.65 6.64
C ALA A 80 13.40 -5.68 7.13
N GLN A 81 13.70 -5.09 8.29
CA GLN A 81 15.03 -5.16 8.91
C GLN A 81 15.42 -6.59 9.27
N CYS A 82 14.50 -7.37 9.85
CA CYS A 82 14.74 -8.77 10.17
C CYS A 82 14.98 -9.60 8.90
N ALA A 83 14.16 -9.40 7.86
CA ALA A 83 14.33 -10.05 6.56
C ALA A 83 15.69 -9.70 5.92
N ALA A 84 16.08 -8.42 5.95
CA ALA A 84 17.37 -7.95 5.43
C ALA A 84 18.54 -8.62 6.14
N ALA A 85 18.51 -8.64 7.48
CA ALA A 85 19.56 -9.23 8.30
C ALA A 85 19.76 -10.74 8.03
N HIS A 86 18.70 -11.43 7.63
CA HIS A 86 18.72 -12.86 7.31
C HIS A 86 18.81 -13.17 5.81
N GLY A 87 18.99 -12.14 4.97
CA GLY A 87 19.09 -12.28 3.52
C GLY A 87 17.83 -12.87 2.87
N LYS A 88 16.65 -12.53 3.38
CA LYS A 88 15.34 -13.00 2.90
C LYS A 88 14.68 -11.99 1.99
N HIS A 89 13.91 -12.46 1.02
CA HIS A 89 13.12 -11.59 0.16
C HIS A 89 11.94 -11.02 0.97
N TYR A 90 11.60 -9.76 0.71
CA TYR A 90 10.56 -9.03 1.43
C TYR A 90 9.59 -8.37 0.46
N PHE A 91 8.30 -8.48 0.79
CA PHE A 91 7.21 -7.83 0.10
C PHE A 91 6.22 -7.26 1.12
N ASP A 92 5.57 -6.15 0.80
CA ASP A 92 4.46 -5.62 1.59
C ASP A 92 3.41 -4.93 0.74
N LEU A 93 2.37 -4.41 1.40
CA LEU A 93 1.27 -3.68 0.78
C LEU A 93 1.19 -2.22 1.25
N THR A 94 2.26 -1.69 1.85
CA THR A 94 2.21 -0.41 2.58
C THR A 94 1.91 0.77 1.66
N GLU A 95 1.04 1.67 2.12
CA GLU A 95 0.87 3.00 1.55
C GLU A 95 1.85 4.02 2.15
N ASP A 96 2.45 3.71 3.30
CA ASP A 96 3.26 4.65 4.06
C ASP A 96 4.59 5.00 3.34
N VAL A 97 4.76 6.29 3.08
CA VAL A 97 5.88 6.83 2.30
C VAL A 97 7.20 6.70 3.07
N ALA A 98 7.18 6.95 4.39
CA ALA A 98 8.38 6.86 5.22
C ALA A 98 8.90 5.41 5.32
N THR A 99 7.99 4.47 5.53
CA THR A 99 8.24 3.03 5.53
C THR A 99 8.82 2.58 4.19
N THR A 100 8.21 2.99 3.08
CA THR A 100 8.70 2.67 1.73
C THR A 100 10.14 3.14 1.53
N LYS A 101 10.45 4.41 1.86
CA LYS A 101 11.81 4.96 1.77
C LYS A 101 12.79 4.18 2.63
N LYS A 102 12.40 3.80 3.84
CA LYS A 102 13.25 3.01 4.73
C LYS A 102 13.56 1.63 4.13
N ILE A 103 12.56 0.93 3.59
CA ILE A 103 12.72 -0.39 2.96
C ILE A 103 13.64 -0.30 1.74
N GLN A 104 13.52 0.75 0.92
CA GLN A 104 14.43 0.99 -0.20
C GLN A 104 15.89 1.14 0.25
N THR A 105 16.15 1.81 1.38
CA THR A 105 17.53 1.91 1.89
C THR A 105 18.11 0.56 2.32
N LEU A 106 17.28 -0.38 2.79
CA LEU A 106 17.71 -1.73 3.18
C LEU A 106 18.09 -2.60 1.97
N SER A 107 17.61 -2.24 0.76
CA SER A 107 17.86 -3.02 -0.45
C SER A 107 19.19 -2.66 -1.13
N VAL A 108 19.83 -1.55 -0.74
CA VAL A 108 21.06 -1.06 -1.36
C VAL A 108 22.16 -2.11 -1.24
N ASN A 109 22.72 -2.53 -2.38
CA ASN A 109 23.75 -3.58 -2.49
C ASN A 109 23.34 -4.97 -1.97
N SER A 110 22.03 -5.21 -1.75
CA SER A 110 21.54 -6.51 -1.34
C SER A 110 21.50 -7.50 -2.51
N SER A 111 21.61 -8.79 -2.20
CA SER A 111 21.41 -9.90 -3.17
C SER A 111 19.99 -10.47 -3.14
N PHE A 112 19.11 -9.86 -2.35
CA PHE A 112 17.70 -10.23 -2.15
C PHE A 112 16.79 -9.10 -2.61
N VAL A 113 15.48 -9.39 -2.66
CA VAL A 113 14.47 -8.42 -3.13
C VAL A 113 13.81 -7.77 -1.92
N MET A 114 13.61 -6.46 -2.00
CA MET A 114 12.83 -5.65 -1.06
C MET A 114 11.81 -4.86 -1.89
N ALA A 115 10.60 -5.37 -2.00
CA ALA A 115 9.56 -4.83 -2.85
C ALA A 115 8.37 -4.36 -2.01
N PRO A 116 8.41 -3.14 -1.46
CA PRO A 116 7.24 -2.57 -0.82
C PRO A 116 6.16 -2.24 -1.85
N GLN A 117 4.97 -1.88 -1.39
CA GLN A 117 3.90 -1.32 -2.23
C GLN A 117 3.37 -2.30 -3.31
N CYS A 118 3.28 -3.59 -3.00
CA CYS A 118 2.78 -4.64 -3.91
C CYS A 118 1.23 -4.76 -3.89
N GLY A 119 0.52 -3.66 -3.62
CA GLY A 119 -0.93 -3.63 -3.46
C GLY A 119 -1.69 -3.19 -4.71
N LEU A 120 -2.91 -2.68 -4.49
CA LEU A 120 -3.71 -2.03 -5.54
C LEU A 120 -3.17 -0.64 -5.85
N ALA A 121 -3.07 0.19 -4.81
CA ALA A 121 -2.57 1.56 -4.85
C ALA A 121 -2.01 1.91 -3.46
N PRO A 122 -0.69 2.06 -3.32
CA PRO A 122 0.33 1.91 -4.36
C PRO A 122 0.51 0.45 -4.82
N GLY A 123 1.00 0.28 -6.06
CA GLY A 123 1.23 -1.04 -6.68
C GLY A 123 0.61 -1.16 -8.08
N PHE A 124 -0.45 -1.94 -8.22
CA PHE A 124 -1.08 -2.25 -9.51
C PHE A 124 -1.41 -1.00 -10.34
N ILE A 125 -1.96 0.06 -9.74
CA ILE A 125 -2.28 1.29 -10.48
C ILE A 125 -1.04 1.92 -11.12
N SER A 126 0.09 1.94 -10.41
CA SER A 126 1.35 2.48 -10.91
C SER A 126 1.92 1.60 -12.02
N ILE A 127 1.77 0.28 -11.92
CA ILE A 127 2.14 -0.66 -12.98
C ILE A 127 1.34 -0.40 -14.26
N VAL A 128 0.01 -0.28 -14.15
CA VAL A 128 -0.86 0.03 -15.29
C VAL A 128 -0.53 1.40 -15.89
N GLY A 129 -0.38 2.42 -15.03
CA GLY A 129 -0.02 3.78 -15.45
C GLY A 129 1.30 3.80 -16.22
N ALA A 130 2.32 3.13 -15.71
CA ALA A 130 3.63 3.01 -16.35
C ALA A 130 3.56 2.19 -17.65
N ASP A 131 2.80 1.08 -17.70
CA ASP A 131 2.63 0.30 -18.93
C ASP A 131 2.02 1.13 -20.06
N LEU A 132 0.94 1.86 -19.76
CA LEU A 132 0.27 2.72 -20.72
C LEU A 132 1.17 3.87 -21.15
N ALA A 133 1.87 4.51 -20.22
CA ALA A 133 2.80 5.59 -20.48
C ALA A 133 3.89 5.20 -21.50
N ARG A 134 4.46 4.00 -21.40
CA ARG A 134 5.52 3.52 -22.33
C ARG A 134 5.10 3.49 -23.81
N LYS A 135 3.81 3.52 -24.12
CA LYS A 135 3.28 3.50 -25.49
C LYS A 135 3.35 4.86 -26.18
N PHE A 136 3.66 5.92 -25.43
CA PHE A 136 3.69 7.29 -25.93
C PHE A 136 5.13 7.80 -26.02
N LYS A 137 5.45 8.54 -27.09
CA LYS A 137 6.74 9.24 -27.23
C LYS A 137 6.81 10.46 -26.31
N THR A 138 5.71 11.17 -26.17
CA THR A 138 5.56 12.34 -25.30
C THR A 138 4.25 12.22 -24.53
N ILE A 139 4.30 12.52 -23.23
CA ILE A 139 3.15 12.43 -22.35
C ILE A 139 2.98 13.78 -21.68
N ARG A 140 1.82 14.39 -21.88
CA ARG A 140 1.46 15.62 -21.19
C ARG A 140 1.12 15.36 -19.73
N SER A 141 0.26 14.36 -19.47
CA SER A 141 -0.27 14.12 -18.14
C SER A 141 -0.55 12.65 -17.88
N ILE A 142 -0.26 12.21 -16.66
CA ILE A 142 -0.68 10.92 -16.10
C ILE A 142 -1.58 11.22 -14.90
N LYS A 143 -2.82 10.73 -14.96
CA LYS A 143 -3.86 10.98 -13.96
C LYS A 143 -4.36 9.68 -13.38
N LEU A 144 -3.92 9.36 -12.17
CA LEU A 144 -4.28 8.12 -11.48
C LEU A 144 -5.45 8.38 -10.51
N ARG A 145 -6.53 7.60 -10.62
CA ARG A 145 -7.71 7.69 -9.74
C ARG A 145 -8.13 6.32 -9.26
N VAL A 146 -8.29 6.14 -7.94
CA VAL A 146 -8.66 4.85 -7.33
C VAL A 146 -9.78 5.03 -6.32
N GLY A 147 -10.78 4.16 -6.36
CA GLY A 147 -11.79 4.07 -5.32
C GLY A 147 -12.23 2.63 -5.12
N ALA A 148 -12.25 2.19 -3.85
CA ALA A 148 -12.91 0.96 -3.43
C ALA A 148 -14.16 1.35 -2.66
N LEU A 149 -15.29 1.44 -3.35
CA LEU A 149 -16.53 2.00 -2.81
C LEU A 149 -17.64 0.95 -2.72
N PRO A 150 -18.51 1.01 -1.70
CA PRO A 150 -19.67 0.13 -1.61
C PRO A 150 -20.64 0.43 -2.75
N LYS A 151 -21.19 -0.62 -3.40
CA LYS A 151 -22.21 -0.45 -4.46
C LYS A 151 -23.51 0.22 -3.97
N HIS A 152 -23.81 0.06 -2.68
CA HIS A 152 -24.99 0.61 -2.02
C HIS A 152 -24.51 1.41 -0.79
N PRO A 153 -24.13 2.69 -0.96
CA PRO A 153 -23.59 3.49 0.13
C PRO A 153 -24.65 3.78 1.20
N THR A 154 -24.23 3.73 2.46
CA THR A 154 -25.06 4.08 3.62
C THR A 154 -24.32 5.04 4.54
N GLY A 155 -25.04 5.91 5.24
CA GLY A 155 -24.46 6.91 6.14
C GLY A 155 -23.82 8.09 5.39
N LEU A 156 -23.36 9.09 6.16
CA LEU A 156 -22.87 10.36 5.62
C LEU A 156 -21.57 10.22 4.81
N LEU A 157 -20.69 9.30 5.20
CA LEU A 157 -19.43 9.06 4.49
C LEU A 157 -19.61 8.25 3.20
N GLY A 158 -20.73 7.52 3.07
CA GLY A 158 -20.94 6.57 1.98
C GLY A 158 -19.83 5.52 1.83
N TYR A 159 -19.04 5.27 2.88
CA TYR A 159 -17.79 4.51 2.82
C TYR A 159 -17.85 3.24 3.68
N ALA A 160 -17.17 2.20 3.23
CA ALA A 160 -17.05 0.94 3.95
C ALA A 160 -15.57 0.56 4.06
N PHE A 161 -15.10 0.32 5.28
CA PHE A 161 -13.72 -0.12 5.53
C PHE A 161 -13.56 -1.60 5.15
N ASN A 162 -13.05 -1.84 3.94
CA ASN A 162 -12.72 -3.16 3.41
C ASN A 162 -11.23 -3.52 3.59
N TRP A 163 -10.41 -2.57 4.02
CA TRP A 163 -9.00 -2.70 4.42
C TRP A 163 -8.73 -1.82 5.66
N SER A 164 -7.47 -1.69 6.07
CA SER A 164 -7.07 -1.01 7.32
C SER A 164 -7.66 0.40 7.45
N PRO A 165 -8.50 0.68 8.47
CA PRO A 165 -8.98 2.03 8.72
C PRO A 165 -7.86 3.02 9.05
N GLU A 166 -6.83 2.58 9.78
CA GLU A 166 -5.65 3.39 10.09
C GLU A 166 -4.93 3.82 8.81
N GLY A 167 -4.80 2.92 7.83
CA GLY A 167 -4.16 3.25 6.56
C GLY A 167 -4.98 4.25 5.73
N VAL A 168 -6.32 4.12 5.74
CA VAL A 168 -7.21 5.13 5.10
C VAL A 168 -6.97 6.52 5.69
N VAL A 169 -6.87 6.61 7.02
CA VAL A 169 -6.63 7.88 7.71
C VAL A 169 -5.20 8.38 7.45
N ASN A 170 -4.20 7.49 7.44
CA ASN A 170 -2.81 7.83 7.14
C ASN A 170 -2.68 8.51 5.77
N GLU A 171 -3.42 8.05 4.76
CA GLU A 171 -3.46 8.67 3.43
C GLU A 171 -3.91 10.14 3.45
N TYR A 172 -4.81 10.50 4.39
CA TYR A 172 -5.39 11.83 4.55
C TYR A 172 -4.55 12.76 5.44
N LEU A 173 -3.50 12.23 6.08
CA LEU A 173 -2.72 12.92 7.10
C LEU A 173 -1.33 13.35 6.66
N ASN A 174 -0.86 12.87 5.50
CA ASN A 174 0.47 13.15 4.98
C ASN A 174 0.38 13.86 3.63
N ASP A 175 1.42 14.65 3.33
CA ASP A 175 1.51 15.38 2.07
C ASP A 175 1.61 14.42 0.88
N CYS A 176 1.04 14.85 -0.23
CA CYS A 176 0.98 14.13 -1.48
C CYS A 176 2.07 14.66 -2.41
N GLU A 177 2.82 13.76 -3.03
CA GLU A 177 3.77 14.15 -4.06
C GLU A 177 3.06 14.26 -5.41
N VAL A 178 3.43 15.25 -6.23
CA VAL A 178 2.90 15.44 -7.58
C VAL A 178 4.00 15.95 -8.52
N ILE A 179 3.75 15.85 -9.82
CA ILE A 179 4.44 16.68 -10.81
C ILE A 179 3.39 17.65 -11.36
N GLU A 180 3.68 18.95 -11.30
CA GLU A 180 2.83 20.01 -11.84
C GLU A 180 3.69 20.99 -12.64
N ASP A 181 3.32 21.21 -13.90
CA ASP A 181 4.08 21.99 -14.88
C ASP A 181 5.56 21.58 -14.98
N GLY A 182 5.80 20.26 -14.94
CA GLY A 182 7.14 19.66 -15.04
C GLY A 182 7.97 19.73 -13.77
N VAL A 183 7.43 20.30 -12.68
CA VAL A 183 8.12 20.45 -11.40
C VAL A 183 7.52 19.51 -10.36
N ARG A 184 8.38 18.77 -9.66
CA ARG A 184 7.98 17.93 -8.53
C ARG A 184 7.63 18.81 -7.32
N LYS A 185 6.45 18.58 -6.73
CA LYS A 185 5.91 19.39 -5.62
C LYS A 185 5.25 18.50 -4.56
N TRP A 186 5.08 19.07 -3.38
CA TRP A 186 4.26 18.54 -2.31
C TRP A 186 2.98 19.35 -2.20
N VAL A 187 1.84 18.65 -2.10
CA VAL A 187 0.51 19.26 -1.94
C VAL A 187 -0.19 18.62 -0.75
N SER A 188 -1.01 19.39 -0.04
CA SER A 188 -1.78 18.86 1.07
C SER A 188 -2.71 17.72 0.60
N PRO A 189 -3.00 16.74 1.48
CA PRO A 189 -4.08 15.77 1.22
C PRO A 189 -5.44 16.48 1.28
N LEU A 190 -6.49 15.81 0.78
CA LEU A 190 -7.87 16.32 0.74
C LEU A 190 -8.06 17.59 -0.09
N GLU A 191 -7.10 17.92 -0.96
CA GLU A 191 -7.11 19.07 -1.85
C GLU A 191 -7.39 18.67 -3.31
N TRP A 192 -7.42 19.68 -4.18
CA TRP A 192 -7.59 19.52 -5.63
C TRP A 192 -8.85 18.74 -5.98
N LEU A 193 -9.94 19.09 -5.30
CA LEU A 193 -11.22 18.42 -5.46
C LEU A 193 -11.66 18.44 -6.93
N GLU A 194 -12.00 17.26 -7.42
CA GLU A 194 -12.41 17.01 -8.80
C GLU A 194 -13.75 16.27 -8.76
N THR A 195 -14.73 16.74 -9.54
CA THR A 195 -15.94 15.98 -9.77
C THR A 195 -15.70 15.01 -10.92
N ILE A 196 -15.96 13.73 -10.69
CA ILE A 196 -15.93 12.70 -11.74
C ILE A 196 -17.30 12.03 -11.83
N VAL A 197 -17.66 11.57 -13.03
CA VAL A 197 -18.91 10.85 -13.27
C VAL A 197 -18.57 9.51 -13.90
N ILE A 198 -18.94 8.41 -13.23
CA ILE A 198 -18.73 7.04 -13.72
C ILE A 198 -20.09 6.37 -13.79
N ASP A 199 -20.49 5.93 -14.98
CA ASP A 199 -21.78 5.27 -15.23
C ASP A 199 -22.99 6.05 -14.68
N GLY A 200 -22.95 7.38 -14.80
CA GLY A 200 -24.01 8.28 -14.31
C GLY A 200 -23.98 8.55 -12.80
N VAL A 201 -23.06 7.95 -12.06
CA VAL A 201 -22.85 8.23 -10.63
C VAL A 201 -21.85 9.36 -10.47
N GLN A 202 -22.27 10.45 -9.84
CA GLN A 202 -21.38 11.55 -9.47
C GLN A 202 -20.55 11.16 -8.24
N LEU A 203 -19.25 11.35 -8.35
CA LEU A 203 -18.25 11.07 -7.33
C LEU A 203 -17.31 12.27 -7.20
N GLU A 204 -16.55 12.32 -6.12
CA GLU A 204 -15.47 13.27 -5.92
C GLU A 204 -14.12 12.57 -5.86
N ALA A 205 -13.07 13.23 -6.33
CA ALA A 205 -11.70 12.77 -6.21
C ALA A 205 -10.81 13.89 -5.65
N PHE A 206 -9.88 13.55 -4.76
CA PHE A 206 -8.99 14.50 -4.10
C PHE A 206 -7.63 13.87 -3.81
N THR A 207 -6.61 14.69 -3.59
CA THR A 207 -5.24 14.25 -3.33
C THR A 207 -5.15 13.41 -2.07
N THR A 208 -4.45 12.29 -2.14
CA THR A 208 -4.17 11.40 -1.02
C THR A 208 -2.76 10.86 -1.14
N SER A 209 -2.05 10.73 -0.01
CA SER A 209 -0.64 10.36 0.00
C SER A 209 -0.42 8.87 -0.32
N GLY A 210 0.83 8.49 -0.57
CA GLY A 210 1.25 7.09 -0.75
C GLY A 210 0.96 6.48 -2.13
N GLY A 211 -0.19 6.79 -2.74
CA GLY A 211 -0.69 6.06 -3.92
C GLY A 211 0.17 6.10 -5.19
N LEU A 212 1.07 7.08 -5.35
CA LEU A 212 1.98 7.15 -6.49
C LEU A 212 3.18 6.20 -6.39
N GLY A 213 3.58 5.79 -5.18
CA GLY A 213 4.85 5.11 -4.97
C GLY A 213 6.02 5.87 -5.61
N THR A 214 6.78 5.22 -6.48
CA THR A 214 7.96 5.78 -7.17
C THR A 214 7.64 6.46 -8.52
N MET A 215 6.36 6.71 -8.83
CA MET A 215 5.98 7.29 -10.13
C MET A 215 6.60 8.67 -10.36
N CYS A 216 6.68 9.53 -9.34
CA CYS A 216 7.32 10.84 -9.47
C CYS A 216 8.82 10.70 -9.76
N ASP A 217 9.55 9.83 -9.06
CA ASP A 217 10.96 9.53 -9.38
C ASP A 217 11.14 9.02 -10.81
N THR A 218 10.19 8.22 -11.28
CA THR A 218 10.25 7.58 -12.61
C THR A 218 9.96 8.55 -13.74
N PHE A 219 9.05 9.49 -13.53
CA PHE A 219 8.49 10.38 -14.57
C PHE A 219 8.91 11.84 -14.45
N GLU A 220 9.69 12.22 -13.42
CA GLU A 220 10.31 13.54 -13.32
C GLU A 220 11.10 13.86 -14.60
N GLY A 221 10.86 15.05 -15.15
CA GLY A 221 11.42 15.49 -16.44
C GLY A 221 10.85 14.80 -17.69
N LYS A 222 9.86 13.90 -17.56
CA LYS A 222 9.24 13.18 -18.70
C LYS A 222 7.77 13.53 -18.94
N VAL A 223 7.10 14.11 -17.94
CA VAL A 223 5.68 14.51 -18.00
C VAL A 223 5.52 15.93 -17.47
N GLU A 224 4.54 16.66 -17.99
CA GLU A 224 4.19 17.98 -17.42
C GLU A 224 3.39 17.79 -16.12
N ASN A 225 2.48 16.81 -16.07
CA ASN A 225 1.58 16.62 -14.92
C ASN A 225 1.46 15.16 -14.50
N LEU A 226 1.62 14.86 -13.22
CA LEU A 226 1.41 13.54 -12.61
C LEU A 226 0.75 13.71 -11.25
N ASP A 227 -0.47 13.18 -11.10
CA ASP A 227 -1.19 13.21 -9.83
C ASP A 227 -1.97 11.91 -9.56
N TYR A 228 -2.11 11.61 -8.27
CA TYR A 228 -2.94 10.53 -7.74
C TYR A 228 -4.03 11.10 -6.85
N LYS A 229 -5.25 10.58 -7.04
CA LYS A 229 -6.39 10.96 -6.23
C LYS A 229 -7.22 9.75 -5.82
N SER A 230 -7.74 9.79 -4.61
CA SER A 230 -8.73 8.84 -4.12
C SER A 230 -10.13 9.28 -4.50
N ILE A 231 -10.94 8.35 -5.01
CA ILE A 231 -12.35 8.56 -5.38
C ILE A 231 -13.24 8.22 -4.19
N ARG A 232 -14.20 9.08 -3.88
CA ARG A 232 -15.20 8.92 -2.82
C ARG A 232 -16.58 9.38 -3.28
N TYR A 233 -17.60 9.05 -2.49
CA TYR A 233 -18.92 9.66 -2.66
C TYR A 233 -18.90 11.14 -2.27
N PRO A 234 -19.76 11.98 -2.89
CA PRO A 234 -19.78 13.41 -2.62
C PRO A 234 -19.94 13.75 -1.14
N GLY A 235 -19.14 14.72 -0.65
CA GLY A 235 -19.16 15.21 0.72
C GLY A 235 -18.16 14.52 1.66
N HIS A 236 -17.49 13.46 1.22
CA HIS A 236 -16.50 12.74 2.04
C HIS A 236 -15.32 13.63 2.43
N ALA A 237 -14.71 14.34 1.49
CA ALA A 237 -13.58 15.23 1.71
C ALA A 237 -13.94 16.35 2.70
N LYS A 238 -15.16 16.90 2.60
CA LYS A 238 -15.65 17.91 3.54
C LYS A 238 -15.76 17.36 4.96
N LEU A 239 -16.32 16.15 5.12
CA LEU A 239 -16.47 15.51 6.43
C LEU A 239 -15.12 15.15 7.04
N MET A 240 -14.17 14.66 6.22
CA MET A 240 -12.81 14.38 6.67
C MET A 240 -12.06 15.66 7.05
N ASN A 241 -12.22 16.74 6.28
CA ASN A 241 -11.63 18.03 6.66
C ASN A 241 -12.18 18.55 8.00
N PHE A 242 -13.50 18.49 8.21
CA PHE A 242 -14.12 18.84 9.49
C PHE A 242 -13.53 18.00 10.64
N PHE A 243 -13.50 16.67 10.47
CA PHE A 243 -13.00 15.75 11.48
C PHE A 243 -11.52 15.99 11.81
N LEU A 244 -10.67 16.13 10.80
CA LEU A 244 -9.22 16.22 10.99
C LEU A 244 -8.75 17.62 11.42
N HIS A 245 -9.35 18.68 10.88
CA HIS A 245 -8.88 20.05 11.07
C HIS A 245 -9.72 20.87 12.06
N GLU A 246 -11.04 20.75 12.05
CA GLU A 246 -11.89 21.53 12.96
C GLU A 246 -12.02 20.86 14.34
N LEU A 247 -12.07 19.52 14.36
CA LEU A 247 -12.04 18.76 15.61
C LEU A 247 -10.62 18.41 16.07
N LEU A 248 -9.57 18.81 15.33
CA LEU A 248 -8.15 18.57 15.64
C LEU A 248 -7.76 17.09 15.78
N MET A 249 -8.55 16.17 15.23
CA MET A 249 -8.27 14.74 15.34
C MET A 249 -6.99 14.32 14.60
N ARG A 250 -6.44 15.17 13.74
CA ARG A 250 -5.14 14.94 13.08
C ARG A 250 -3.95 14.87 14.02
N GLU A 251 -4.09 15.41 15.24
CA GLU A 251 -3.06 15.43 16.29
C GLU A 251 -3.09 14.14 17.13
N ASP A 252 -4.22 13.43 17.11
CA ASP A 252 -4.41 12.17 17.80
C ASP A 252 -4.13 11.00 16.85
N ARG A 253 -2.85 10.58 16.81
CA ARG A 253 -2.36 9.46 15.98
C ARG A 253 -2.03 8.22 16.82
N THR A 254 -2.51 8.18 18.07
CA THR A 254 -2.19 7.12 19.04
C THR A 254 -3.16 5.96 19.04
#